data_AF-A0A486XPI7-F1
#
_entry.id   AF-A0A486XPI7-F1
#
_cell.length_a   1.000
_cell.length_b   1.000
_cell.length_c   1.000
_cell.angle_alpha   90.00
_cell.angle_beta   90.00
_cell.angle_gamma   90.00
#
_symmetry.space_group_name_H-M   'P 1'
#
loop_
_entity.id
_entity.type
_entity.pdbx_description
1 polymer ?
#
loop_
_entity_poly.entity_id
_entity_poly.type
_entity_poly.pdbx_seq_one_letter_code
_entity_poly.pdbx_strand_id
1 'polypeptide(L)'
;MKKFFWLVLIVLLVITFSDHDLIRPYKEQLFDLIQDKAAIAADDKEAALRRTRKQLLAMSEQWGDGQRAQLEKATASVDSLLRFRRDYCVNKDFNPILFGEPLKQSCQVIEDNYHNLTKP
;
A
#
# COMPACT_ATOMS: atom_id res chain seq x y z
N MET A 1 6.17 -13.90 35.23
CA MET A 1 5.56 -14.73 34.17
C MET A 1 4.13 -14.29 33.79
N LYS A 2 3.22 -13.98 34.73
CA LYS A 2 1.83 -13.55 34.43
C LYS A 2 1.71 -12.25 33.60
N LYS A 3 2.60 -11.27 33.81
CA LYS A 3 2.62 -9.99 33.09
C LYS A 3 3.06 -10.13 31.62
N PHE A 4 3.99 -11.04 31.35
CA PHE A 4 4.46 -11.34 29.99
C PHE A 4 3.39 -12.09 29.20
N PHE A 5 2.73 -13.05 29.85
CA PHE A 5 1.58 -13.76 29.27
C PHE A 5 0.44 -12.80 28.93
N TRP A 6 0.15 -11.83 29.80
CA TRP A 6 -0.84 -10.79 29.54
C TRP A 6 -0.48 -9.88 28.36
N LEU A 7 0.80 -9.50 28.22
CA LEU A 7 1.26 -8.73 27.06
C LEU A 7 1.14 -9.52 25.76
N VAL A 8 1.55 -10.78 25.75
CA VAL A 8 1.42 -11.66 24.58
C VAL A 8 -0.04 -11.85 24.21
N LEU A 9 -0.93 -11.98 25.20
CA LEU A 9 -2.37 -12.11 24.99
C LEU A 9 -2.99 -10.83 24.42
N ILE A 10 -2.57 -9.65 24.90
CA ILE A 10 -2.99 -8.36 24.32
C ILE A 10 -2.51 -8.23 22.88
N VAL A 11 -1.25 -8.56 22.60
CA VAL A 11 -0.69 -8.49 21.24
C VAL A 11 -1.41 -9.46 20.30
N LEU A 12 -1.68 -10.68 20.76
CA LEU A 12 -2.49 -11.65 20.00
C LEU A 12 -3.89 -11.11 19.75
N LEU A 13 -4.58 -10.61 20.76
CA LEU A 13 -5.92 -10.02 20.58
C LEU A 13 -5.92 -8.87 19.57
N VAL A 14 -4.93 -7.98 19.62
CA VAL A 14 -4.80 -6.88 18.65
C VAL A 14 -4.63 -7.44 17.23
N ILE A 15 -3.85 -8.50 17.04
CA ILE A 15 -3.66 -9.13 15.72
C ILE A 15 -4.92 -9.86 15.26
N THR A 16 -5.58 -10.66 16.12
CA THR A 16 -6.77 -11.45 15.74
C THR A 16 -8.00 -10.58 15.50
N PHE A 17 -8.17 -9.48 16.24
CA PHE A 17 -9.26 -8.53 16.03
C PHE A 17 -8.92 -7.48 14.95
N SER A 18 -7.71 -7.47 14.39
CA SER A 18 -7.29 -6.51 13.35
C SER A 18 -7.98 -6.68 11.99
N ASP A 19 -8.68 -7.80 11.79
CA ASP A 19 -9.48 -8.13 10.60
C ASP A 19 -10.95 -7.67 10.71
N HIS A 20 -11.34 -7.01 11.80
CA HIS A 20 -12.68 -6.48 11.95
C HIS A 20 -12.81 -5.12 11.22
N ASP A 21 -13.78 -5.00 10.31
CA ASP A 21 -14.06 -3.80 9.48
C ASP A 21 -14.13 -2.47 10.26
N LEU A 22 -14.42 -2.53 11.57
CA LEU A 22 -14.55 -1.36 12.44
C LEU A 22 -13.22 -0.64 12.73
N ILE A 23 -12.06 -1.30 12.52
CA ILE A 23 -10.73 -0.77 12.87
C ILE A 23 -10.05 -0.09 11.67
N ARG A 24 -10.57 -0.26 10.46
CA ARG A 24 -10.10 0.37 9.21
C ARG A 24 -9.84 1.88 9.33
N PRO A 25 -10.78 2.71 9.83
CA PRO A 25 -10.58 4.16 9.87
C PRO A 25 -9.52 4.59 10.91
N TYR A 26 -9.34 3.81 11.98
CA TYR A 26 -8.34 4.12 13.01
C TYR A 26 -6.91 3.74 12.56
N LYS A 27 -6.79 2.68 11.75
CA LYS A 27 -5.54 2.33 11.06
C LYS A 27 -5.15 3.43 10.08
N GLU A 28 -6.07 3.91 9.26
CA GLU A 28 -5.82 4.98 8.30
C GLU A 28 -5.30 6.26 9.00
N GLN A 29 -5.92 6.68 10.12
CA GLN A 29 -5.44 7.83 10.91
C GLN A 29 -4.06 7.62 11.55
N LEU A 30 -3.77 6.42 12.07
CA LEU A 30 -2.46 6.10 12.61
C LEU A 30 -1.38 6.05 11.50
N PHE A 31 -1.72 5.52 10.33
CA PHE A 31 -0.83 5.54 9.17
C PHE A 31 -0.56 6.97 8.70
N ASP A 32 -1.57 7.84 8.64
CA ASP A 32 -1.42 9.25 8.29
C ASP A 32 -0.53 9.99 9.31
N LEU A 33 -0.75 9.79 10.62
CA LEU A 33 0.05 10.41 11.67
C LEU A 33 1.50 9.94 11.69
N ILE A 34 1.76 8.66 11.39
CA ILE A 34 3.11 8.10 11.27
C ILE A 34 3.76 8.59 9.98
N GLN A 35 3.00 8.68 8.87
CA GLN A 35 3.48 9.20 7.58
C GLN A 35 3.89 10.66 7.64
N ASP A 36 3.11 11.52 8.30
CA ASP A 36 3.41 12.95 8.46
C ASP A 36 4.69 13.17 9.27
N LYS A 37 4.96 12.34 10.29
CA LYS A 37 6.20 12.43 11.06
C LYS A 37 7.41 11.83 10.37
N ALA A 38 7.21 10.83 9.51
CA ALA A 38 8.28 10.26 8.68
C ALA A 38 8.66 11.16 7.48
N ALA A 39 7.77 12.05 7.03
CA ALA A 39 8.01 12.97 5.92
C ALA A 39 9.18 13.94 6.15
N ILE A 40 9.55 14.19 7.41
CA ILE A 40 10.60 15.15 7.78
C ILE A 40 12.02 14.56 7.63
N ALA A 41 12.16 13.24 7.43
CA ALA A 41 13.46 12.56 7.29
C ALA A 41 13.53 11.52 6.15
N ALA A 42 12.50 11.41 5.30
CA ALA A 42 12.38 10.30 4.35
C ALA A 42 13.21 10.48 3.07
N ASP A 43 13.87 9.38 2.68
CA ASP A 43 14.47 9.13 1.36
C ASP A 43 13.54 9.59 0.22
N ASP A 44 14.12 10.18 -0.84
CA ASP A 44 13.42 10.66 -2.05
C ASP A 44 12.51 9.56 -2.63
N LYS A 45 12.93 8.29 -2.52
CA LYS A 45 12.16 7.11 -2.96
C LYS A 45 10.89 6.88 -2.16
N GLU A 46 10.93 7.09 -0.84
CA GLU A 46 9.75 6.94 0.01
C GLU A 46 8.77 8.09 -0.20
N ALA A 47 9.26 9.29 -0.48
CA ALA A 47 8.41 10.39 -0.94
C ALA A 47 7.72 10.06 -2.27
N ALA A 48 8.43 9.46 -3.23
CA ALA A 48 7.88 9.01 -4.49
C ALA A 48 6.84 7.90 -4.31
N LEU A 49 7.12 6.91 -3.46
CA LEU A 49 6.19 5.82 -3.13
C LEU A 49 4.89 6.37 -2.54
N ARG A 50 4.98 7.28 -1.56
CA ARG A 50 3.79 7.90 -0.94
C ARG A 50 2.92 8.63 -1.95
N ARG A 51 3.54 9.42 -2.85
CA ARG A 51 2.81 10.13 -3.91
C ARG A 51 2.11 9.15 -4.85
N THR A 52 2.85 8.14 -5.31
CA THR A 52 2.32 7.10 -6.22
C THR A 52 1.18 6.34 -5.55
N ARG A 53 1.34 5.94 -4.29
CA ARG A 53 0.31 5.27 -3.49
C ARG A 53 -0.95 6.11 -3.36
N LYS A 54 -0.81 7.40 -3.02
CA LYS A 54 -1.95 8.31 -2.89
C LYS A 54 -2.74 8.42 -4.20
N GLN A 55 -2.06 8.55 -5.33
CA GLN A 55 -2.70 8.61 -6.65
C GLN A 55 -3.43 7.30 -6.99
N LEU A 56 -2.77 6.16 -6.78
CA LEU A 56 -3.36 4.84 -7.03
C LEU A 56 -4.60 4.59 -6.17
N LEU A 57 -4.53 4.89 -4.86
CA LEU A 57 -5.64 4.64 -3.95
C LEU A 57 -6.83 5.57 -4.24
N ALA A 58 -6.59 6.85 -4.53
CA ALA A 58 -7.65 7.78 -4.92
C ALA A 58 -8.40 7.32 -6.17
N MET A 59 -7.69 6.84 -7.20
CA MET A 59 -8.36 6.30 -8.39
C MET A 59 -9.15 5.02 -8.10
N SER A 60 -8.68 4.21 -7.15
CA SER A 60 -9.29 2.92 -6.82
C SER A 60 -10.59 3.00 -6.01
N GLU A 61 -10.94 4.17 -5.49
CA GLU A 61 -12.21 4.39 -4.77
C GLU A 61 -13.43 4.04 -5.63
N GLN A 62 -13.32 4.17 -6.96
CA GLN A 62 -14.40 3.85 -7.91
C GLN A 62 -14.35 2.40 -8.47
N TRP A 63 -13.34 1.62 -8.10
CA TRP A 63 -12.99 0.32 -8.72
C TRP A 63 -13.40 -0.91 -7.87
N GLY A 64 -13.67 -0.68 -6.58
CA GLY A 64 -14.12 -1.69 -5.63
C GLY A 64 -13.02 -2.19 -4.69
N ASP A 65 -13.43 -2.70 -3.54
CA ASP A 65 -12.54 -3.01 -2.41
C ASP A 65 -11.43 -4.00 -2.74
N GLY A 66 -11.69 -5.01 -3.59
CA GLY A 66 -10.67 -5.98 -3.99
C GLY A 66 -9.53 -5.34 -4.79
N GLN A 67 -9.86 -4.41 -5.69
CA GLN A 67 -8.89 -3.69 -6.51
C GLN A 67 -8.09 -2.69 -5.67
N ARG A 68 -8.77 -1.97 -4.76
CA ARG A 68 -8.11 -1.12 -3.76
C ARG A 68 -7.13 -1.91 -2.89
N ALA A 69 -7.57 -3.04 -2.33
CA ALA A 69 -6.72 -3.89 -1.48
C ALA A 69 -5.51 -4.46 -2.25
N GLN A 70 -5.66 -4.77 -3.54
CA GLN A 70 -4.53 -5.20 -4.38
C GLN A 70 -3.50 -4.07 -4.57
N LEU A 71 -3.97 -2.82 -4.74
CA LEU A 71 -3.08 -1.66 -4.85
C LEU A 71 -2.44 -1.30 -3.51
N GLU A 72 -3.13 -1.46 -2.39
CA GLU A 72 -2.54 -1.30 -1.05
C GLU A 72 -1.39 -2.29 -0.84
N LYS A 73 -1.55 -3.56 -1.27
CA LYS A 73 -0.47 -4.56 -1.25
C LYS A 73 0.67 -4.22 -2.21
N ALA A 74 0.34 -3.79 -3.43
CA ALA A 74 1.34 -3.40 -4.42
C ALA A 74 2.17 -2.20 -3.97
N THR A 75 1.58 -1.28 -3.21
CA THR A 75 2.21 -0.04 -2.72
C THR A 75 2.70 -0.13 -1.27
N ALA A 76 2.88 -1.34 -0.75
CA ALA A 76 3.38 -1.56 0.61
C ALA A 76 4.86 -1.16 0.77
N SER A 77 5.66 -1.31 -0.29
CA SER A 77 7.05 -0.84 -0.38
C SER A 77 7.42 -0.48 -1.82
N VAL A 78 8.59 0.14 -2.00
CA VAL A 78 9.14 0.40 -3.35
C VAL A 78 9.35 -0.93 -4.09
N ASP A 79 9.91 -1.94 -3.44
CA ASP A 79 10.14 -3.26 -4.05
C ASP A 79 8.86 -3.96 -4.49
N SER A 80 7.79 -3.88 -3.69
CA SER A 80 6.51 -4.47 -4.05
C SER A 80 5.90 -3.75 -5.26
N LEU A 81 6.06 -2.43 -5.34
CA LEU A 81 5.55 -1.62 -6.44
C LEU A 81 6.32 -1.89 -7.74
N LEU A 82 7.65 -1.99 -7.65
CA LEU A 82 8.51 -2.33 -8.78
C LEU A 82 8.25 -3.75 -9.29
N ARG A 83 7.98 -4.69 -8.37
CA ARG A 83 7.54 -6.05 -8.71
C ARG A 83 6.22 -6.05 -9.45
N PHE A 84 5.21 -5.36 -8.91
CA PHE A 84 3.91 -5.19 -9.55
C PHE A 84 4.05 -4.61 -10.95
N ARG A 85 4.87 -3.56 -11.11
CA ARG A 85 5.15 -2.94 -12.42
C ARG A 85 5.74 -3.96 -13.39
N ARG A 86 6.77 -4.67 -12.98
CA ARG A 86 7.44 -5.65 -13.83
C ARG A 86 6.45 -6.72 -14.29
N ASP A 87 5.73 -7.33 -13.36
CA ASP A 87 4.86 -8.47 -13.65
C ASP A 87 3.66 -8.03 -14.51
N TYR A 88 2.94 -6.98 -14.12
CA TYR A 88 1.66 -6.64 -14.76
C TYR A 88 1.74 -5.51 -15.80
N CYS A 89 2.66 -4.56 -15.64
CA CYS A 89 2.79 -3.43 -16.56
C CYS A 89 3.77 -3.71 -17.70
N VAL A 90 4.86 -4.44 -17.44
CA VAL A 90 5.90 -4.75 -18.43
C VAL A 90 5.68 -6.13 -19.04
N ASN A 91 5.69 -7.19 -18.23
CA ASN A 91 5.53 -8.57 -18.71
C ASN A 91 4.10 -8.88 -19.17
N LYS A 92 3.13 -8.04 -18.80
CA LYS A 92 1.70 -8.21 -19.10
C LYS A 92 1.14 -9.52 -18.53
N ASP A 93 1.65 -9.95 -17.39
CA ASP A 93 1.11 -11.09 -16.66
C ASP A 93 -0.36 -10.83 -16.31
N PHE A 94 -1.15 -11.89 -16.23
CA PHE A 94 -2.57 -11.76 -15.88
C PHE A 94 -2.75 -11.53 -14.38
N ASN A 95 -3.44 -10.44 -14.03
CA ASN A 95 -3.86 -10.16 -12.65
C ASN A 95 -5.37 -10.40 -12.51
N PRO A 96 -5.81 -11.45 -11.79
CA PRO A 96 -7.23 -11.81 -11.71
C PRO A 96 -8.09 -10.79 -10.95
N ILE A 97 -7.47 -9.91 -10.15
CA ILE A 97 -8.18 -8.95 -9.30
C ILE A 97 -8.21 -7.57 -9.97
N LEU A 98 -7.08 -7.14 -10.53
CA LEU A 98 -6.89 -5.81 -11.11
C LEU A 98 -6.47 -5.95 -12.57
N PHE A 99 -7.43 -5.93 -13.50
CA PHE A 99 -7.23 -6.12 -14.93
C PHE A 99 -7.99 -5.06 -15.75
N GLY A 100 -7.78 -5.05 -17.07
CA GLY A 100 -8.48 -4.14 -17.98
C GLY A 100 -8.10 -2.68 -17.74
N GLU A 101 -9.11 -1.80 -17.68
CA GLU A 101 -8.91 -0.36 -17.54
C GLU A 101 -8.27 0.05 -16.19
N PRO A 102 -8.70 -0.46 -15.02
CA PRO A 102 -8.01 -0.22 -13.75
C PRO A 102 -6.52 -0.55 -13.77
N LEU A 103 -6.14 -1.66 -14.42
CA LEU A 103 -4.73 -2.05 -14.54
C LEU A 103 -3.95 -1.07 -15.42
N LYS A 104 -4.52 -0.66 -16.56
CA LYS A 104 -3.88 0.32 -17.45
C LYS A 104 -3.64 1.65 -16.74
N GLN A 105 -4.64 2.16 -16.03
CA GLN A 105 -4.55 3.42 -15.28
C GLN A 105 -3.53 3.31 -14.15
N SER A 106 -3.51 2.17 -13.44
CA SER A 106 -2.49 1.91 -12.42
C SER A 106 -1.08 1.91 -13.01
N CYS A 107 -0.88 1.25 -14.16
CA CYS A 107 0.41 1.22 -14.84
C CYS A 107 0.85 2.59 -15.33
N GLN A 108 -0.08 3.43 -15.81
CA GLN A 108 0.23 4.80 -16.22
C GLN A 108 0.78 5.62 -15.03
N VAL A 109 0.08 5.60 -13.89
CA VAL A 109 0.51 6.33 -12.69
C VAL A 109 1.85 5.84 -12.17
N ILE A 110 2.11 4.54 -12.24
CA ILE A 110 3.41 3.97 -11.84
C ILE A 110 4.52 4.46 -12.79
N GLU A 111 4.25 4.50 -14.09
CA GLU A 111 5.24 4.94 -15.08
C GLU A 111 5.55 6.43 -14.94
N ASP A 112 4.54 7.26 -14.71
CA ASP A 112 4.69 8.71 -14.49
C ASP A 112 5.58 9.03 -13.27
N ASN A 113 5.64 8.13 -12.29
CA ASN A 113 6.46 8.28 -11.09
C ASN A 113 7.75 7.42 -11.12
N TYR A 114 7.96 6.60 -12.15
CA TYR A 114 8.98 5.55 -12.16
C TYR A 114 10.39 6.09 -11.95
N HIS A 115 10.72 7.21 -12.60
CA HIS A 115 12.04 7.85 -12.46
C HIS A 115 12.40 8.12 -10.99
N ASN A 116 11.45 8.67 -10.22
CA ASN A 116 11.66 9.04 -8.82
C ASN A 116 11.67 7.80 -7.90
N LEU A 117 11.03 6.71 -8.31
CA LEU A 117 11.04 5.43 -7.58
C LEU A 117 12.37 4.68 -7.72
N THR A 118 13.16 4.97 -8.76
CA THR A 118 14.39 4.24 -9.08
C THR A 118 15.67 5.07 -9.04
N LYS A 119 15.57 6.38 -8.80
CA LYS A 119 16.73 7.27 -8.72
C LYS A 119 17.70 6.75 -7.63
N PRO A 120 19.02 6.69 -7.87
CA PRO A 120 19.98 6.11 -6.93
C PRO A 120 19.96 6.81 -5.56
#